data_AF-A0A0K0VIZ7-F1
#
_entry.id   AF-A0A0K0VIZ7-F1
#
_cell.length_a   1.000
_cell.length_b   1.000
_cell.length_c   1.000
_cell.angle_alpha   90.00
_cell.angle_beta   90.00
_cell.angle_gamma   90.00
#
_symmetry.space_group_name_H-M   'P 1'
#
loop_
_entity.id
_entity.type
_entity.pdbx_description
1 polymer ?
#
loop_
_entity_poly.entity_id
_entity_poly.type
_entity_poly.pdbx_seq_one_letter_code
_entity_poly.pdbx_strand_id
1 'polypeptide(L)'
;MITEYPEIHIQKLRIGIHKETIQLVKTYNEYHLHIILHFSKNIICFAILSGYFILGNEELIILNSWVQEFLHNLNDTIKAFSILLITDLWIGFHSTHGWELMIGSVYNDFGLAHNDQIISGLVSTFPVILDTIVKYWIFHYLNRVSPSLVVIYHSMNE
;
A
#
# COMPACT_ATOMS: atom_id res chain seq x y z
N MET A 1 -48.60 15.82 50.52
CA MET A 1 -47.40 16.58 50.10
C MET A 1 -46.65 15.70 49.12
N ILE A 2 -47.10 15.67 47.87
CA ILE A 2 -46.74 14.65 46.88
C ILE A 2 -45.98 15.34 45.74
N THR A 3 -44.66 15.11 45.72
CA THR A 3 -43.78 14.92 44.55
C THR A 3 -43.85 15.93 43.39
N GLU A 4 -43.27 17.12 43.56
CA GLU A 4 -42.92 18.02 42.42
C GLU A 4 -41.44 17.94 41.99
N TYR A 5 -40.67 17.02 42.56
CA TYR A 5 -39.23 16.90 42.27
C TYR A 5 -38.82 16.06 41.02
N PRO A 6 -39.61 15.11 40.47
CA PRO A 6 -39.11 14.24 39.39
C PRO A 6 -39.20 14.85 37.97
N GLU A 7 -40.14 15.76 37.70
CA GLU A 7 -40.40 16.26 36.33
C GLU A 7 -39.30 17.19 35.80
N ILE A 8 -38.80 18.08 36.65
CA ILE A 8 -37.71 19.03 36.29
C ILE A 8 -36.41 18.27 36.00
N HIS A 9 -36.13 17.20 36.75
CA HIS A 9 -34.96 16.36 36.55
C HIS A 9 -35.02 15.60 35.22
N ILE A 10 -36.19 15.05 34.85
CA ILE A 10 -36.39 14.33 33.58
C ILE A 10 -36.28 15.28 32.37
N GLN A 11 -36.80 16.50 32.47
CA GLN A 11 -36.65 17.49 31.40
C GLN A 11 -35.19 17.94 31.23
N LYS A 12 -34.47 18.18 32.34
CA LYS A 12 -33.05 18.53 32.31
C LYS A 12 -32.20 17.38 31.75
N LEU A 13 -32.53 16.13 32.08
CA LEU A 13 -31.91 14.93 31.52
C LEU A 13 -32.15 14.84 29.99
N ARG A 14 -33.39 15.08 29.53
CA ARG A 14 -33.73 15.06 28.10
C ARG A 14 -32.98 16.12 27.30
N ILE A 15 -32.87 17.33 27.84
CA ILE A 15 -32.09 18.42 27.22
C ILE A 15 -30.60 18.07 27.18
N GLY A 16 -30.07 17.48 28.26
CA GLY A 16 -28.69 16.97 28.32
C GLY A 16 -28.43 15.91 27.24
N ILE A 17 -29.28 14.88 27.15
CA ILE A 17 -29.19 13.82 26.15
C ILE A 17 -29.27 14.40 24.73
N HIS A 18 -30.18 15.35 24.48
CA HIS A 18 -30.32 15.98 23.17
C HIS A 18 -29.07 16.79 22.79
N LYS A 19 -28.49 17.54 23.74
CA LYS A 19 -27.26 18.29 23.55
C LYS A 19 -26.06 17.37 23.26
N GLU A 20 -25.91 16.29 24.04
CA GLU A 20 -24.88 15.27 23.82
C GLU A 20 -25.05 14.59 22.46
N THR A 21 -26.30 14.28 22.05
CA THR A 21 -26.59 13.69 20.74
C THR A 21 -26.20 14.62 19.59
N ILE A 22 -26.52 15.92 19.70
CA ILE A 22 -26.12 16.93 18.71
C ILE A 22 -24.59 17.05 18.66
N GLN A 23 -23.92 17.03 19.81
CA GLN A 23 -22.47 17.11 19.89
C GLN A 23 -21.81 15.89 19.26
N LEU A 24 -22.30 14.68 19.53
CA LEU A 24 -21.82 13.44 18.91
C LEU A 24 -21.99 13.46 17.38
N VAL A 25 -23.16 13.87 16.88
CA VAL A 25 -23.42 13.98 15.44
C VAL A 25 -22.47 15.00 14.81
N LYS A 26 -22.23 16.13 15.48
CA LYS A 26 -21.30 17.17 14.98
C LYS A 26 -19.87 16.64 14.91
N THR A 27 -19.36 16.03 15.98
CA THR A 27 -18.01 15.45 16.02
C THR A 27 -17.84 14.32 15.00
N TYR A 28 -18.84 13.46 14.85
CA TYR A 28 -18.85 12.40 13.84
C TYR A 28 -18.77 12.98 12.43
N ASN A 29 -19.60 13.99 12.11
CA ASN A 29 -19.60 14.60 10.79
C ASN A 29 -18.28 15.33 10.48
N GLU A 30 -17.69 16.02 11.46
CA GLU A 30 -16.36 16.66 11.31
C GLU A 30 -15.26 15.62 11.04
N TYR A 31 -15.28 14.49 11.76
CA TYR A 31 -14.34 13.38 11.55
C TYR A 31 -14.49 12.76 10.16
N HIS A 32 -15.72 12.51 9.70
CA HIS A 32 -15.99 11.99 8.36
C HIS A 32 -15.52 12.93 7.25
N LEU A 33 -15.79 14.24 7.39
CA LEU A 33 -15.30 15.23 6.43
C LEU A 33 -13.78 15.26 6.39
N HIS A 34 -13.11 15.12 7.55
CA HIS A 34 -11.65 15.07 7.61
C HIS A 34 -11.09 13.85 6.87
N ILE A 35 -11.68 12.66 7.05
CA ILE A 35 -11.27 11.44 6.33
C ILE A 35 -11.46 11.62 4.82
N ILE A 36 -12.66 12.06 4.39
CA ILE A 36 -12.97 12.24 2.96
C ILE A 36 -12.00 13.24 2.33
N LEU A 37 -11.67 14.33 3.03
CA LEU A 37 -10.74 15.34 2.54
C LEU A 37 -9.30 14.80 2.48
N HIS A 38 -8.87 14.03 3.48
CA HIS A 38 -7.55 13.37 3.45
C HIS A 38 -7.42 12.40 2.28
N PHE A 39 -8.41 11.52 2.13
CA PHE A 39 -8.50 10.57 1.02
C PHE A 39 -8.49 11.27 -0.34
N SER A 40 -9.27 12.35 -0.48
CA SER A 40 -9.33 13.15 -1.71
C SER A 40 -8.00 13.82 -2.04
N LYS A 41 -7.28 14.35 -1.05
CA LYS A 41 -5.93 14.91 -1.23
C LYS A 41 -4.95 13.85 -1.72
N ASN A 42 -5.00 12.65 -1.16
CA ASN A 42 -4.14 11.54 -1.57
C ASN A 42 -4.41 11.13 -3.02
N ILE A 43 -5.69 11.06 -3.43
CA ILE A 43 -6.06 10.78 -4.83
C ILE A 43 -5.54 11.87 -5.76
N ILE A 44 -5.73 13.14 -5.42
CA ILE A 44 -5.27 14.27 -6.25
C ILE A 44 -3.73 14.25 -6.37
N CYS A 45 -3.02 14.01 -5.27
CA CYS A 45 -1.57 13.88 -5.26
C CYS A 45 -1.10 12.75 -6.18
N PHE A 46 -1.72 11.57 -6.06
CA PHE A 46 -1.41 10.43 -6.92
C PHE A 46 -1.71 10.72 -8.40
N ALA A 47 -2.82 11.40 -8.69
CA ALA A 47 -3.18 11.79 -10.05
C ALA A 47 -2.19 12.79 -10.66
N ILE A 48 -1.72 13.78 -9.89
CA ILE A 48 -0.70 14.73 -10.34
C ILE A 48 0.62 14.00 -10.60
N LEU A 49 1.05 13.14 -9.68
CA LEU A 49 2.30 12.40 -9.79
C LEU A 49 2.29 11.42 -10.98
N SER A 50 1.17 10.73 -11.17
CA SER A 50 0.93 9.88 -12.34
C SER A 50 0.88 10.69 -13.64
N GLY A 51 0.21 11.84 -13.63
CA GLY A 51 0.17 12.76 -14.76
C GLY A 51 1.56 13.23 -15.17
N TYR A 52 2.40 13.61 -14.19
CA TYR A 52 3.79 13.99 -14.43
C TYR A 52 4.60 12.84 -15.04
N PHE A 53 4.43 11.63 -14.51
CA PHE A 53 5.09 10.44 -15.05
C PHE A 53 4.70 10.17 -16.51
N ILE A 54 3.42 10.31 -16.85
CA ILE A 54 2.92 10.08 -18.21
C ILE A 54 3.37 11.21 -19.18
N LEU A 55 3.35 12.47 -18.74
CA LEU A 55 3.81 13.60 -19.55
C LEU A 55 5.33 13.60 -19.76
N GLY A 56 6.12 13.10 -18.80
CA GLY A 56 7.58 12.94 -18.89
C GLY A 56 8.04 11.81 -19.83
N ASN A 57 7.23 11.45 -20.83
CA ASN A 57 7.47 10.29 -21.68
C ASN A 57 8.81 10.34 -22.43
N GLU A 58 9.29 11.52 -22.82
CA GLU A 58 10.60 11.67 -23.46
C GLU A 58 11.76 11.27 -22.53
N GLU A 59 11.71 11.71 -21.27
CA GLU A 59 12.69 11.33 -20.25
C GLU A 59 12.61 9.83 -19.95
N LEU A 60 11.40 9.25 -19.92
CA LEU A 60 11.20 7.82 -19.74
C LEU A 60 11.74 7.00 -20.92
N ILE A 61 11.62 7.49 -22.15
CA ILE A 61 12.21 6.84 -23.33
C ILE A 61 13.74 6.87 -23.24
N ILE A 62 14.33 8.01 -22.86
CA ILE A 62 15.78 8.12 -22.65
C ILE A 62 16.23 7.17 -21.55
N LEU A 63 15.54 7.15 -20.41
CA LEU A 63 15.84 6.26 -19.29
C LEU A 63 15.70 4.79 -19.70
N ASN A 64 14.67 4.43 -20.44
CA ASN A 64 14.48 3.07 -20.96
C ASN A 64 15.62 2.68 -21.91
N SER A 65 16.04 3.56 -22.81
CA SER A 65 17.18 3.29 -23.70
C SER A 65 18.49 3.14 -22.92
N TRP A 66 18.73 3.98 -21.92
CA TRP A 66 19.90 3.90 -21.05
C TRP A 66 19.92 2.60 -20.23
N VAL A 67 18.79 2.20 -19.66
CA VAL A 67 18.65 0.92 -18.93
C VAL A 67 18.86 -0.25 -19.88
N GLN A 68 18.30 -0.21 -21.09
CA GLN A 68 18.52 -1.27 -22.08
C GLN A 68 19.98 -1.36 -22.49
N GLU A 69 20.64 -0.25 -22.79
CA GLU A 69 22.07 -0.20 -23.11
C GLU A 69 22.92 -0.74 -21.95
N PHE A 70 22.64 -0.31 -20.72
CA PHE A 70 23.30 -0.81 -19.52
C PHE A 70 23.14 -2.32 -19.38
N LEU A 71 21.90 -2.82 -19.47
CA LEU A 71 21.62 -4.26 -19.35
C LEU A 71 22.25 -5.05 -20.50
N HIS A 72 22.16 -4.59 -21.75
CA HIS A 72 22.72 -5.28 -22.91
C HIS A 72 24.25 -5.39 -22.85
N ASN A 73 24.93 -4.40 -22.29
CA ASN A 73 26.38 -4.42 -22.09
C ASN A 73 26.85 -5.38 -20.99
N LEU A 74 25.95 -5.87 -20.13
CA LEU A 74 26.30 -6.85 -19.10
C LEU A 74 26.39 -8.26 -19.69
N ASN A 75 27.28 -9.07 -19.12
CA ASN A 75 27.31 -10.51 -19.40
C ASN A 75 26.05 -11.19 -18.84
N ASP A 76 25.61 -12.27 -19.48
CA ASP A 76 24.38 -12.99 -19.12
C ASP A 76 24.40 -13.50 -17.67
N THR A 77 25.56 -13.94 -17.16
CA THR A 77 25.71 -14.31 -15.74
C THR A 77 25.49 -13.14 -14.79
N ILE A 78 25.99 -11.94 -15.13
CA ILE A 78 25.82 -10.74 -14.29
C ILE A 78 24.35 -10.29 -14.34
N LYS A 79 23.70 -10.35 -15.51
CA LYS A 79 22.26 -10.07 -15.63
C LYS A 79 21.43 -10.96 -14.71
N ALA A 80 21.65 -12.28 -14.78
CA ALA A 80 20.94 -13.24 -13.95
C ALA A 80 21.20 -13.00 -12.45
N PHE A 81 22.45 -12.77 -12.07
CA PHE A 81 22.83 -12.45 -10.69
C PHE A 81 22.22 -11.13 -10.20
N SER A 82 22.27 -10.06 -10.98
CA SER A 82 21.67 -8.77 -10.61
C SER A 82 20.16 -8.87 -10.44
N ILE A 83 19.47 -9.62 -11.31
CA ILE A 83 18.03 -9.85 -11.17
C ILE A 83 17.75 -10.58 -9.85
N LEU A 84 18.47 -11.68 -9.57
CA LEU A 84 18.29 -12.48 -8.35
C LEU A 84 18.60 -11.65 -7.09
N LEU A 85 19.67 -10.86 -7.10
CA LEU A 85 20.05 -9.99 -6.00
C LEU A 85 19.02 -8.88 -5.75
N ILE A 86 18.51 -8.24 -6.81
CA ILE A 86 17.45 -7.21 -6.66
C ILE A 86 16.18 -7.85 -6.11
N THR A 87 15.80 -9.03 -6.62
CA THR A 87 14.56 -9.69 -6.21
C THR A 87 14.65 -10.19 -4.79
N ASP A 88 15.80 -10.70 -4.36
CA ASP A 88 16.03 -11.11 -2.98
C ASP A 88 16.07 -9.91 -2.03
N LEU A 89 16.63 -8.77 -2.44
CA LEU A 89 16.62 -7.55 -1.62
C LEU A 89 15.22 -6.92 -1.50
N TRP A 90 14.39 -7.01 -2.54
CA TRP A 90 13.04 -6.43 -2.55
C TRP A 90 11.96 -7.33 -1.98
N ILE A 91 12.10 -8.65 -2.11
CA ILE A 91 11.06 -9.62 -1.73
C ILE A 91 11.50 -10.44 -0.53
N GLY A 92 12.81 -10.53 -0.28
CA GLY A 92 13.41 -11.07 0.95
C GLY A 92 13.19 -10.15 2.14
N PHE A 93 11.93 -9.84 2.43
CA PHE A 93 11.51 -9.27 3.70
C PHE A 93 11.30 -10.42 4.68
N HIS A 94 12.33 -10.71 5.46
CA HIS A 94 12.39 -11.81 6.42
C HIS A 94 11.55 -11.61 7.70
N SER A 95 10.80 -10.51 7.80
CA SER A 95 10.02 -10.19 9.00
C SER A 95 8.59 -9.82 8.65
N THR A 96 7.65 -10.59 9.22
CA THR A 96 6.20 -10.29 9.21
C THR A 96 5.92 -8.87 9.72
N HIS A 97 6.74 -8.37 10.65
CA HIS A 97 6.58 -7.04 11.22
C HIS A 97 6.88 -5.92 10.23
N GLY A 98 7.80 -6.13 9.27
CA GLY A 98 8.07 -5.14 8.22
C GLY A 98 6.84 -4.91 7.33
N TRP A 99 6.18 -6.01 6.95
CA TRP A 99 4.94 -5.98 6.20
C TRP A 99 3.79 -5.38 7.01
N GLU A 100 3.72 -5.67 8.31
CA GLU A 100 2.71 -5.08 9.21
C GLU A 100 2.82 -3.56 9.28
N LEU A 101 4.03 -3.03 9.45
CA LEU A 101 4.27 -1.59 9.46
C LEU A 101 3.95 -0.94 8.11
N MET A 102 4.38 -1.57 7.00
CA MET A 102 4.13 -1.02 5.66
C MET A 102 2.64 -1.01 5.32
N ILE A 103 1.95 -2.13 5.53
CA ILE A 103 0.50 -2.24 5.30
C ILE A 103 -0.27 -1.34 6.26
N GLY A 104 0.11 -1.32 7.54
CA GLY A 104 -0.50 -0.47 8.56
C GLY A 104 -0.38 1.01 8.25
N SER A 105 0.79 1.48 7.76
CA SER A 105 0.99 2.86 7.33
C SER A 105 0.06 3.23 6.18
N VAL A 106 0.01 2.39 5.14
CA VAL A 106 -0.90 2.60 3.99
C VAL A 106 -2.34 2.64 4.46
N TYR A 107 -2.76 1.69 5.30
CA TYR A 107 -4.12 1.59 5.81
C TYR A 107 -4.54 2.84 6.60
N ASN A 108 -3.62 3.38 7.41
CA ASN A 108 -3.83 4.61 8.18
C ASN A 108 -3.91 5.85 7.28
N ASP A 109 -3.04 5.96 6.26
CA ASP A 109 -3.06 7.07 5.31
C ASP A 109 -4.36 7.12 4.48
N PHE A 110 -4.94 5.96 4.20
CA PHE A 110 -6.25 5.85 3.56
C PHE A 110 -7.44 6.14 4.51
N GLY A 111 -7.19 6.33 5.81
CA GLY A 111 -8.22 6.63 6.81
C GLY A 111 -9.21 5.47 7.03
N LEU A 112 -8.79 4.24 6.72
CA LEU A 112 -9.61 3.05 6.92
C LEU A 112 -9.57 2.62 8.39
N ALA A 113 -10.70 2.17 8.93
CA ALA A 113 -10.80 1.73 10.31
C ALA A 113 -9.87 0.53 10.56
N HIS A 114 -8.90 0.71 11.47
CA HIS A 114 -7.88 -0.28 11.78
C HIS A 114 -8.54 -1.61 12.18
N ASN A 115 -8.35 -2.64 11.36
CA ASN A 115 -8.86 -3.98 11.62
C ASN A 115 -7.68 -4.95 11.58
N ASP A 116 -7.19 -5.29 12.77
CA ASP A 116 -6.01 -6.14 12.98
C ASP A 116 -6.14 -7.49 12.26
N GLN A 117 -7.36 -8.01 12.12
CA GLN A 117 -7.61 -9.29 11.43
C GLN A 117 -7.40 -9.18 9.91
N ILE A 118 -7.82 -8.06 9.31
CA ILE A 118 -7.59 -7.80 7.88
C ILE A 118 -6.11 -7.53 7.62
N ILE A 119 -5.47 -6.73 8.49
CA ILE A 119 -4.05 -6.41 8.39
C ILE A 119 -3.22 -7.68 8.52
N SER A 120 -3.47 -8.51 9.53
CA SER A 120 -2.78 -9.80 9.74
C SER A 120 -2.99 -10.75 8.55
N GLY A 121 -4.21 -10.84 8.01
CA GLY A 121 -4.52 -11.61 6.81
C GLY A 121 -3.71 -11.14 5.60
N LEU A 122 -3.63 -9.83 5.36
CA LEU A 122 -2.84 -9.25 4.27
C LEU A 122 -1.35 -9.46 4.48
N VAL A 123 -0.83 -9.24 5.69
CA VAL A 123 0.58 -9.44 6.06
C VAL A 123 1.02 -10.89 5.82
N SER A 124 0.14 -11.87 6.05
CA SER A 124 0.44 -13.28 5.83
C SER A 124 0.36 -13.70 4.35
N THR A 125 -0.59 -13.15 3.60
CA THR A 125 -0.91 -13.62 2.24
C THR A 125 -0.18 -12.84 1.16
N PHE A 126 -0.08 -11.52 1.33
CA PHE A 126 0.47 -10.59 0.35
C PHE A 126 1.93 -10.88 -0.02
N PRO A 127 2.84 -11.17 0.94
CA PRO A 127 4.23 -11.46 0.59
C PRO A 127 4.37 -12.72 -0.27
N VAL A 128 3.57 -13.75 0.00
CA VAL A 128 3.59 -15.02 -0.74
C VAL A 128 3.08 -14.83 -2.17
N ILE A 129 2.00 -14.06 -2.35
CA ILE A 129 1.47 -13.74 -3.67
C ILE A 129 2.49 -12.91 -4.45
N LEU A 130 3.08 -11.88 -3.82
CA LEU A 130 4.06 -11.01 -4.46
C LEU A 130 5.30 -11.80 -4.90
N ASP A 131 5.81 -12.68 -4.04
CA ASP A 131 6.92 -13.59 -4.36
C ASP A 131 6.61 -14.45 -5.59
N THR A 132 5.42 -15.04 -5.64
CA THR A 132 5.00 -15.89 -6.76
C THR A 132 4.88 -15.10 -8.07
N ILE A 133 4.26 -13.92 -8.04
CA ILE A 133 4.09 -13.06 -9.22
C ILE A 133 5.46 -12.62 -9.76
N VAL A 134 6.38 -12.22 -8.87
CA VAL A 134 7.69 -11.75 -9.29
C VAL A 134 8.55 -12.90 -9.82
N LYS A 135 8.56 -14.08 -9.18
CA LYS A 135 9.21 -15.28 -9.73
C LYS A 135 8.70 -15.63 -11.12
N TYR A 136 7.38 -15.58 -11.33
CA TYR A 136 6.79 -15.79 -12.64
C TYR A 136 7.24 -14.73 -13.66
N TRP A 137 7.22 -13.44 -13.28
CA TRP A 137 7.65 -12.35 -14.15
C TRP A 137 9.13 -12.50 -14.53
N ILE A 138 10.00 -12.81 -13.58
CA ILE A 138 11.43 -13.05 -13.83
C ILE A 138 11.59 -14.19 -14.83
N PHE A 139 10.93 -15.33 -14.59
CA PHE A 139 11.00 -16.47 -15.48
C PHE A 139 10.55 -16.11 -16.90
N HIS A 140 9.43 -15.40 -17.03
CA HIS A 140 8.92 -14.95 -18.33
C HIS A 140 9.88 -13.97 -19.03
N TYR A 141 10.43 -13.01 -18.27
CA TYR A 141 11.37 -12.01 -18.79
C TYR A 141 12.67 -12.65 -19.25
N LEU A 142 13.29 -13.51 -18.43
CA LEU A 142 14.52 -14.21 -18.76
C LEU A 142 14.34 -15.10 -19.99
N ASN A 143 13.21 -15.83 -20.11
CA ASN A 143 12.90 -16.63 -21.29
C ASN A 143 12.77 -15.79 -22.57
N ARG A 144 12.27 -14.56 -22.47
CA ARG A 144 12.17 -13.65 -23.62
C ARG A 144 13.53 -13.13 -24.06
N VAL A 145 14.46 -12.92 -23.13
CA VAL A 145 15.80 -12.39 -23.42
C VAL A 145 16.73 -13.48 -23.95
N SER A 146 16.87 -14.60 -23.24
CA SER A 146 17.60 -15.76 -23.72
C SER A 146 17.30 -17.01 -22.89
N PRO A 147 17.06 -18.18 -23.51
CA PRO A 147 16.88 -19.43 -22.77
C PRO A 147 18.13 -19.85 -21.98
N SER A 148 19.34 -19.41 -22.36
CA SER A 148 20.56 -19.67 -21.59
C SER A 148 20.57 -18.98 -20.22
N LEU A 149 19.97 -17.79 -20.10
CA LEU A 149 19.84 -17.05 -18.85
C LEU A 149 18.96 -17.79 -17.83
N VAL A 150 17.91 -18.45 -18.32
CA VAL A 150 16.99 -19.22 -17.48
C VAL A 150 17.70 -20.41 -16.85
N VAL A 151 18.56 -21.10 -17.61
CA VAL A 151 19.37 -22.21 -17.10
C VAL A 151 20.35 -21.73 -16.03
N ILE A 152 21.03 -20.61 -16.27
CA ILE A 152 21.94 -20.01 -15.28
C ILE A 152 21.18 -19.60 -14.02
N TYR A 153 20.04 -18.91 -14.17
CA TYR A 153 19.18 -18.51 -13.04
C TYR A 153 18.74 -19.72 -12.22
N HIS A 154 18.28 -20.80 -12.87
CA HIS A 154 17.89 -22.02 -12.18
C HIS A 154 19.07 -22.67 -11.45
N SER A 155 20.27 -22.67 -12.05
CA SER A 155 21.48 -23.21 -11.40
C SER A 155 21.99 -22.37 -10.23
N MET A 156 21.67 -21.08 -10.19
CA MET A 156 22.06 -20.16 -9.11
C MET A 156 21.01 -20.12 -7.98
N ASN A 157 19.78 -20.52 -8.27
CA ASN A 157 18.66 -20.53 -7.33
C ASN A 157 18.42 -21.91 -6.68
N GLU A 158 19.00 -22.98 -7.25
CA GLU A 158 19.15 -24.29 -6.57
C GLU A 158 20.28 -24.26 -5.54
#